data_AF-A0A971CTK1-F1
#
_entry.id   AF-A0A971CTK1-F1
#
_cell.length_a   1.000
_cell.length_b   1.000
_cell.length_c   1.000
_cell.angle_alpha   90.00
_cell.angle_beta   90.00
_cell.angle_gamma   90.00
#
_symmetry.space_group_name_H-M   'P 1'
#
loop_
_entity.id
_entity.type
_entity.pdbx_description
1 polymer ?
#
loop_
_entity_poly.entity_id
_entity_poly.type
_entity_poly.pdbx_seq_one_letter_code
_entity_poly.pdbx_strand_id
1 'polypeptide(L)'
;MTAVGDAEGWRIRPFEMSDYDAVYALWLAGAPGIEIRPSDGREEVARRCQRDRELFLVAEGDGAIIGVVMGGWDGRRGWIHHLAVAPDFRGLGLGRSLVAAIEERLCEVGCLKVNLLVRRENRAARQLYEHLGYREAPTLVAMGKELRAGQDRR
;
A
#
# COMPACT_ATOMS: atom_id res chain seq x y z
N MET A 1 8.33 25.03 -2.22
CA MET A 1 7.45 23.88 -2.54
C MET A 1 7.01 23.32 -1.21
N THR A 2 5.84 23.76 -0.76
CA THR A 2 5.42 23.74 0.64
C THR A 2 4.89 22.37 0.99
N ALA A 3 5.55 21.67 1.91
CA ALA A 3 5.05 20.44 2.50
C ALA A 3 3.70 20.72 3.16
N VAL A 4 2.66 20.04 2.69
CA VAL A 4 1.36 19.99 3.37
C VAL A 4 1.46 18.90 4.42
N GLY A 5 1.42 19.25 5.71
CA GLY A 5 1.25 18.25 6.77
C GLY A 5 1.74 18.59 8.19
N ASP A 6 1.54 19.81 8.71
CA ASP A 6 1.85 20.16 10.11
C ASP A 6 0.60 20.28 11.01
N ALA A 7 -0.50 19.58 10.68
CA ALA A 7 -1.74 19.64 11.47
C ALA A 7 -2.24 18.28 11.99
N GLU A 8 -1.61 17.18 11.60
CA GLU A 8 -1.94 15.82 12.03
C GLU A 8 -0.68 15.24 12.65
N GLY A 9 -0.77 14.55 13.80
CA GLY A 9 0.38 14.09 14.61
C GLY A 9 1.24 13.00 13.97
N TRP A 10 1.34 12.97 12.65
CA TRP A 10 2.11 12.01 11.88
C TRP A 10 2.71 12.65 10.62
N ARG A 11 3.83 12.08 10.17
CA ARG A 11 4.51 12.45 8.94
C ARG A 11 4.47 11.27 7.96
N ILE A 12 4.07 11.52 6.72
CA ILE A 12 4.16 10.54 5.63
C ILE A 12 5.50 10.71 4.93
N ARG A 13 6.25 9.61 4.78
CA ARG A 13 7.56 9.61 4.11
C ARG A 13 7.80 8.31 3.33
N PRO A 14 8.78 8.29 2.42
CA PRO A 14 9.23 7.04 1.81
C PRO A 14 9.66 6.04 2.89
N PHE A 15 9.36 4.78 2.64
CA PHE A 15 9.83 3.64 3.41
C PHE A 15 11.35 3.51 3.32
N GLU A 16 11.95 3.07 4.43
CA GLU A 16 13.34 2.63 4.51
C GLU A 16 13.42 1.21 5.05
N MET A 17 14.49 0.47 4.72
CA MET A 17 14.62 -0.93 5.16
C MET A 17 14.73 -1.09 6.68
N SER A 18 15.05 -0.02 7.41
CA SER A 18 14.96 0.03 8.88
C SER A 18 13.53 -0.04 9.41
N ASP A 19 12.53 0.35 8.60
CA ASP A 19 11.12 0.30 8.96
C ASP A 19 10.49 -1.10 8.76
N TYR A 20 11.21 -2.03 8.11
CA TYR A 20 10.67 -3.32 7.67
C TYR A 20 9.99 -4.08 8.82
N ASP A 21 10.63 -4.20 9.98
CA ASP A 21 10.09 -5.02 11.07
C ASP A 21 8.79 -4.41 11.62
N ALA A 22 8.70 -3.08 11.71
CA ALA A 22 7.50 -2.38 12.15
C ALA A 22 6.36 -2.51 11.13
N VAL A 23 6.67 -2.35 9.84
CA VAL A 23 5.70 -2.53 8.75
C VAL A 23 5.19 -3.97 8.69
N TYR A 24 6.10 -4.94 8.78
CA TYR A 24 5.77 -6.35 8.77
C TYR A 24 4.90 -6.72 9.97
N ALA A 25 5.20 -6.18 11.16
CA ALA A 25 4.37 -6.32 12.35
C ALA A 25 2.97 -5.71 12.15
N LEU A 26 2.83 -4.54 11.51
CA LEU A 26 1.53 -3.97 11.18
C LEU A 26 0.70 -4.85 10.24
N TRP A 27 1.34 -5.47 9.25
CA TRP A 27 0.66 -6.41 8.36
C TRP A 27 0.24 -7.70 9.09
N LEU A 28 1.10 -8.25 9.96
CA LEU A 28 0.79 -9.43 10.78
C LEU A 28 -0.32 -9.15 11.81
N ALA A 29 -0.33 -7.97 12.42
CA ALA A 29 -1.36 -7.54 13.36
C ALA A 29 -2.76 -7.41 12.73
N GLY A 30 -2.87 -7.69 11.42
CA GLY A 30 -4.14 -8.03 10.81
C GLY A 30 -5.02 -6.82 10.56
N ALA A 31 -4.50 -5.81 9.86
CA ALA A 31 -5.41 -4.96 9.10
C ALA A 31 -6.32 -5.90 8.28
N PRO A 32 -7.65 -5.87 8.47
CA PRO A 32 -8.55 -6.86 7.89
C PRO A 32 -8.25 -7.04 6.40
N GLY A 33 -8.10 -8.28 5.95
CA GLY A 33 -7.91 -8.61 4.54
C GLY A 33 -6.49 -8.53 3.99
N ILE A 34 -5.47 -8.16 4.78
CA ILE A 34 -4.07 -8.38 4.41
C ILE A 34 -3.70 -9.85 4.64
N GLU A 35 -3.09 -10.46 3.64
CA GLU A 35 -2.50 -11.79 3.70
C GLU A 35 -1.03 -11.66 3.34
N ILE A 36 -0.15 -12.13 4.22
CA ILE A 36 1.29 -12.15 3.97
C ILE A 36 1.60 -13.22 2.92
N ARG A 37 2.36 -12.83 1.90
CA ARG A 37 2.81 -13.70 0.82
C ARG A 37 4.34 -13.77 0.81
N PRO A 38 4.93 -14.75 0.09
CA PRO A 38 6.37 -14.78 -0.12
C PRO A 38 6.93 -13.46 -0.69
N SER A 39 6.13 -12.71 -1.45
CA SER A 39 6.48 -11.38 -1.99
C SER A 39 6.66 -10.28 -0.93
N ASP A 40 6.26 -10.53 0.31
CA ASP A 40 6.35 -9.57 1.42
C ASP A 40 7.58 -9.84 2.31
N GLY A 41 8.40 -10.82 1.96
CA GLY A 41 9.66 -11.13 2.63
C GLY A 41 10.67 -9.99 2.52
N ARG A 42 11.62 -9.96 3.47
CA ARG A 42 12.61 -8.88 3.59
C ARG A 42 13.43 -8.69 2.32
N GLU A 43 13.80 -9.77 1.65
CA GLU A 43 14.58 -9.71 0.42
C GLU A 43 13.74 -9.19 -0.76
N GLU A 44 12.49 -9.62 -0.87
CA GLU A 44 11.55 -9.18 -1.90
C GLU A 44 11.23 -7.69 -1.74
N VAL A 45 10.98 -7.24 -0.50
CA VAL A 45 10.78 -5.83 -0.18
C VAL A 45 12.03 -5.02 -0.49
N ALA A 46 13.24 -5.51 -0.14
CA ALA A 46 14.49 -4.84 -0.47
C ALA A 46 14.67 -4.68 -1.98
N ARG A 47 14.41 -5.74 -2.77
CA ARG A 47 14.45 -5.68 -4.25
C ARG A 47 13.46 -4.66 -4.80
N ARG A 48 12.25 -4.59 -4.24
CA ARG A 48 11.26 -3.59 -4.65
C ARG A 48 11.72 -2.17 -4.33
N CYS A 49 12.33 -1.94 -3.16
CA CYS A 49 12.84 -0.63 -2.78
C CYS A 49 13.93 -0.11 -3.72
N GLN A 50 14.66 -1.01 -4.40
CA GLN A 50 15.63 -0.59 -5.43
C GLN A 50 14.95 -0.07 -6.71
N ARG A 51 13.71 -0.49 -6.97
CA ARG A 51 12.97 -0.15 -8.20
C ARG A 51 12.01 1.03 -8.00
N ASP A 52 11.17 0.95 -6.97
CA ASP A 52 10.02 1.83 -6.77
C ASP A 52 9.97 2.42 -5.36
N ARG A 53 11.10 2.89 -4.82
CA ARG A 53 11.17 3.42 -3.44
C ARG A 53 10.13 4.50 -3.17
N GLU A 54 9.95 5.41 -4.12
CA GLU A 54 9.02 6.52 -3.97
C GLU A 54 7.55 6.06 -3.91
N LEU A 55 7.23 4.85 -4.37
CA LEU A 55 5.89 4.30 -4.30
C LEU A 55 5.68 3.41 -3.07
N PHE A 56 6.57 3.45 -2.08
CA PHE A 56 6.36 2.74 -0.82
C PHE A 56 6.41 3.73 0.33
N LEU A 57 5.27 4.00 0.96
CA LEU A 57 5.12 5.06 1.97
C LEU A 57 4.78 4.49 3.34
N VAL A 58 5.33 5.13 4.36
CA VAL A 58 4.99 4.91 5.76
C VAL A 58 4.50 6.21 6.38
N ALA A 59 3.61 6.08 7.36
CA ALA A 59 3.25 7.14 8.28
C ALA A 59 3.94 6.90 9.63
N GLU A 60 4.66 7.91 10.09
CA GLU A 60 5.41 7.92 11.33
C GLU A 60 4.79 8.93 12.31
N GLY A 61 4.40 8.50 13.50
CA GLY A 61 3.91 9.35 14.59
C GLY A 61 4.65 9.01 15.88
N ASP A 62 5.12 10.03 16.61
CA ASP A 62 5.92 9.88 17.84
C ASP A 62 7.09 8.88 17.72
N GLY A 63 7.73 8.84 16.54
CA GLY A 63 8.86 7.93 16.24
C GLY A 63 8.47 6.48 15.95
N ALA A 64 7.17 6.15 15.89
CA ALA A 64 6.65 4.83 15.56
C ALA A 64 5.99 4.80 14.18
N ILE A 65 6.15 3.68 13.46
CA ILE A 65 5.39 3.45 12.22
C ILE A 65 3.97 3.06 12.59
N ILE A 66 3.02 3.92 12.21
CA ILE A 66 1.60 3.80 12.55
C ILE A 66 0.73 3.52 11.32
N GLY A 67 1.30 3.58 10.13
CA GLY A 67 0.61 3.25 8.89
C GLY A 67 1.56 3.03 7.73
N VAL A 68 1.07 2.36 6.69
CA VAL A 68 1.86 1.98 5.52
C VAL A 68 0.95 1.80 4.30
N VAL A 69 1.45 2.15 3.11
CA VAL A 69 0.81 1.85 1.83
C VAL A 69 1.87 1.51 0.78
N MET A 70 1.58 0.50 -0.04
CA MET A 70 2.49 0.05 -1.11
C MET A 70 1.85 0.34 -2.47
N GLY A 71 2.38 1.32 -3.19
CA GLY A 71 2.10 1.55 -4.58
C GLY A 71 3.00 0.72 -5.52
N GLY A 72 2.57 0.60 -6.76
CA GLY A 72 3.37 0.09 -7.86
C GLY A 72 2.88 0.65 -9.18
N TRP A 73 3.77 0.78 -10.16
CA TRP A 73 3.43 1.26 -11.50
C TRP A 73 4.06 0.35 -12.54
N ASP A 74 3.23 -0.22 -13.40
CA ASP A 74 3.66 -1.19 -14.44
C ASP A 74 3.91 -0.53 -15.81
N GLY A 75 3.95 0.81 -15.87
CA GLY A 75 4.03 1.58 -17.11
C GLY A 75 2.67 1.84 -17.78
N ARG A 76 1.61 1.17 -17.34
CA ARG A 76 0.24 1.30 -17.90
C ARG A 76 -0.81 1.59 -16.83
N ARG A 77 -0.69 0.99 -15.65
CA ARG A 77 -1.58 1.13 -14.50
C ARG A 77 -0.79 1.22 -13.20
N GLY A 78 -1.35 1.97 -12.27
CA GLY A 78 -0.94 1.97 -10.88
C GLY A 78 -1.64 0.85 -10.13
N TRP A 79 -1.02 0.40 -9.05
CA TRP A 79 -1.58 -0.58 -8.13
C TRP A 79 -1.35 -0.13 -6.69
N ILE A 80 -2.36 -0.27 -5.84
CA ILE A 80 -2.24 -0.10 -4.39
C ILE A 80 -2.37 -1.47 -3.73
N HIS A 81 -1.43 -1.77 -2.84
CA HIS A 81 -1.34 -2.99 -2.07
C HIS A 81 -1.06 -2.67 -0.59
N HIS A 82 -1.46 -3.61 0.28
CA HIS A 82 -1.09 -3.68 1.70
C HIS A 82 -1.21 -2.34 2.48
N LEU A 83 -2.28 -1.56 2.22
CA LEU A 83 -2.64 -0.43 3.06
C LEU A 83 -2.99 -0.94 4.47
N ALA A 84 -2.23 -0.51 5.47
CA ALA A 84 -2.49 -0.82 6.87
C ALA A 84 -2.35 0.43 7.75
N VAL A 85 -3.19 0.50 8.77
CA VAL A 85 -3.16 1.54 9.81
C VAL A 85 -3.27 0.86 11.17
N ALA A 86 -2.40 1.25 12.09
CA ALA A 86 -2.38 0.81 13.49
C ALA A 86 -3.77 1.03 14.12
N PRO A 87 -4.30 0.08 14.92
CA PRO A 87 -5.66 0.14 15.46
C PRO A 87 -6.03 1.47 16.11
N ASP A 88 -5.14 2.03 16.92
CA ASP A 88 -5.35 3.27 17.68
C ASP A 88 -5.39 4.53 16.80
N PHE A 89 -4.94 4.43 15.55
CA PHE A 89 -4.89 5.53 14.58
C PHE A 89 -5.96 5.38 13.48
N ARG A 90 -6.87 4.41 13.61
CA ARG A 90 -8.00 4.23 12.68
C ARG A 90 -9.09 5.25 12.96
N GLY A 91 -9.85 5.59 11.92
CA GLY A 91 -10.93 6.60 12.02
C GLY A 91 -10.44 8.05 12.09
N LEU A 92 -9.12 8.28 12.18
CA LEU A 92 -8.51 9.61 12.24
C LEU A 92 -8.14 10.20 10.87
N GLY A 93 -8.54 9.54 9.78
CA GLY A 93 -8.21 9.99 8.42
C GLY A 93 -6.85 9.51 7.87
N LEU A 94 -5.98 8.92 8.70
CA LEU A 94 -4.64 8.50 8.29
C LEU A 94 -4.61 7.57 7.04
N GLY A 95 -5.54 6.61 6.97
CA GLY A 95 -5.65 5.73 5.78
C GLY A 95 -5.96 6.50 4.49
N ARG A 96 -6.77 7.55 4.58
CA ARG A 96 -7.06 8.45 3.46
C ARG A 96 -5.82 9.28 3.11
N SER A 97 -5.09 9.80 4.09
CA SER A 97 -3.87 10.57 3.85
C SER A 97 -2.79 9.74 3.15
N LEU A 98 -2.62 8.46 3.54
CA LEU A 98 -1.72 7.53 2.86
C LEU A 98 -2.13 7.26 1.41
N VAL A 99 -3.44 7.04 1.16
CA VAL A 99 -3.93 6.81 -0.21
C VAL A 99 -3.77 8.06 -1.09
N ALA A 100 -4.07 9.25 -0.56
CA ALA A 100 -3.87 10.49 -1.31
C ALA A 100 -2.38 10.71 -1.65
N ALA A 101 -1.48 10.46 -0.71
CA ALA A 101 -0.05 10.60 -0.93
C ALA A 101 0.48 9.62 -1.99
N ILE A 102 0.00 8.37 -2.02
CA ILE A 102 0.44 7.42 -3.05
C ILE A 102 -0.17 7.74 -4.43
N GLU A 103 -1.40 8.26 -4.47
CA GLU A 103 -2.04 8.72 -5.71
C GLU A 103 -1.29 9.89 -6.34
N GLU A 104 -0.88 10.88 -5.54
CA GLU A 104 -0.08 12.02 -5.98
C GLU A 104 1.22 11.54 -6.66
N ARG A 105 1.96 10.65 -5.99
CA ARG A 105 3.21 10.09 -6.53
C ARG A 105 3.00 9.23 -7.78
N LEU A 106 1.88 8.50 -7.86
CA LEU A 106 1.51 7.79 -9.07
C LEU A 106 1.24 8.78 -10.22
N CYS A 107 0.57 9.89 -9.97
CA CYS A 107 0.35 10.93 -10.98
C CYS A 107 1.67 11.56 -11.45
N GLU A 108 2.63 11.80 -10.55
CA GLU A 108 3.95 12.33 -10.89
C GLU A 108 4.74 11.44 -11.87
N VAL A 109 4.58 10.12 -11.76
CA VAL A 109 5.19 9.16 -12.71
C VAL A 109 4.34 8.91 -13.98
N GLY A 110 3.31 9.72 -14.20
CA GLY A 110 2.45 9.63 -15.39
C GLY A 110 1.40 8.52 -15.35
N CYS A 111 1.12 7.96 -14.17
CA CYS A 111 0.04 6.99 -14.02
C CYS A 111 -1.34 7.66 -14.21
N LEU A 112 -2.12 7.18 -15.17
CA LEU A 112 -3.45 7.70 -15.46
C LEU A 112 -4.58 6.97 -14.74
N LYS A 113 -4.33 5.76 -14.22
CA LYS A 113 -5.32 4.94 -13.53
C LYS A 113 -4.68 3.97 -12.57
N VAL A 114 -5.13 4.00 -11.32
CA VAL A 114 -4.74 3.08 -10.25
C VAL A 114 -5.83 2.03 -10.00
N ASN A 115 -5.42 0.81 -9.69
CA ASN A 115 -6.29 -0.31 -9.31
C ASN A 115 -5.90 -0.85 -7.94
N LEU A 116 -6.81 -1.59 -7.31
CA LEU A 116 -6.56 -2.32 -6.08
C LEU A 116 -7.44 -3.56 -6.02
N LEU A 117 -7.05 -4.49 -5.16
CA LEU A 117 -7.87 -5.66 -4.83
C LEU A 117 -8.23 -5.59 -3.35
N VAL A 118 -9.51 -5.78 -3.06
CA VAL A 118 -10.07 -5.78 -1.71
C VAL A 118 -10.94 -7.01 -1.53
N ARG A 119 -10.83 -7.68 -0.38
CA ARG A 119 -11.71 -8.81 -0.04
C ARG A 119 -13.15 -8.33 0.04
N ARG A 120 -14.10 -9.14 -0.44
CA ARG A 120 -15.52 -8.77 -0.46
C ARG A 120 -16.05 -8.50 0.96
N GLU A 121 -15.52 -9.21 1.93
CA GLU A 121 -15.91 -9.17 3.35
C GLU A 121 -15.32 -7.94 4.07
N ASN A 122 -14.29 -7.30 3.52
CA ASN A 122 -13.63 -6.16 4.13
C ASN A 122 -14.42 -4.86 3.88
N ARG A 123 -15.56 -4.72 4.55
CA ARG A 123 -16.47 -3.58 4.41
C ARG A 123 -15.79 -2.24 4.69
N ALA A 124 -14.93 -2.17 5.71
CA ALA A 124 -14.23 -0.94 6.07
C ALA A 124 -13.31 -0.44 4.95
N ALA A 125 -12.49 -1.32 4.37
CA ALA A 125 -11.62 -0.93 3.25
C ALA A 125 -12.42 -0.58 2.00
N ARG A 126 -13.50 -1.32 1.67
CA ARG A 126 -14.35 -0.99 0.53
C ARG A 126 -14.99 0.39 0.69
N GLN A 127 -15.53 0.70 1.86
CA GLN A 127 -16.09 2.02 2.15
C GLN A 127 -15.04 3.12 2.03
N LEU A 128 -13.83 2.92 2.57
CA LEU A 128 -12.72 3.88 2.40
C LEU A 128 -12.49 4.17 0.91
N TYR A 129 -12.26 3.13 0.10
CA TYR A 129 -11.96 3.31 -1.31
C TYR A 129 -13.15 3.90 -2.09
N GLU A 130 -14.39 3.52 -1.80
CA GLU A 130 -15.59 4.11 -2.41
C GLU A 130 -15.71 5.61 -2.14
N HIS A 131 -15.40 6.05 -0.90
CA HIS A 131 -15.37 7.48 -0.54
C HIS A 131 -14.22 8.24 -1.23
N LEU A 132 -13.12 7.56 -1.52
CA LEU A 132 -12.00 8.10 -2.29
C LEU A 132 -12.23 8.07 -3.81
N GLY A 133 -13.42 7.66 -4.27
CA GLY A 133 -13.78 7.68 -5.68
C GLY A 133 -13.44 6.40 -6.45
N TYR A 134 -12.91 5.36 -5.78
CA TYR A 134 -12.77 4.05 -6.39
C TYR A 134 -14.15 3.43 -6.65
N ARG A 135 -14.23 2.64 -7.71
CA ARG A 135 -15.45 1.95 -8.13
C ARG A 135 -15.12 0.51 -8.47
N GLU A 136 -15.98 -0.40 -8.05
CA GLU A 136 -15.91 -1.80 -8.49
C GLU A 136 -16.07 -1.84 -10.01
N ALA A 137 -15.27 -2.68 -10.66
CA ALA A 137 -15.38 -2.91 -12.10
C ALA A 137 -16.30 -4.12 -12.33
N PRO A 138 -17.58 -3.91 -12.68
CA PRO A 138 -18.60 -4.96 -12.62
C PRO A 138 -18.37 -6.12 -13.62
N THR A 139 -17.56 -5.88 -14.65
CA THR A 139 -17.28 -6.85 -15.73
C THR A 139 -15.91 -7.52 -15.60
N LEU A 140 -15.11 -7.19 -14.58
CA LEU A 140 -13.77 -7.73 -14.41
C LEU A 140 -13.72 -8.82 -13.33
N VAL A 141 -12.91 -9.85 -13.58
CA VAL A 141 -12.61 -10.91 -12.62
C VAL A 141 -11.12 -10.84 -12.27
N ALA A 142 -10.80 -10.86 -10.97
CA ALA A 142 -9.43 -10.98 -10.52
C ALA A 142 -8.94 -12.42 -10.72
N MET A 143 -7.87 -12.59 -11.50
CA MET A 143 -7.27 -13.90 -11.77
C MET A 143 -5.78 -13.85 -11.40
N GLY A 144 -5.27 -14.94 -10.83
CA GLY A 144 -3.87 -15.07 -10.46
C GLY A 144 -3.38 -16.50 -10.69
N LYS A 145 -2.09 -16.64 -10.97
CA LYS A 145 -1.39 -17.92 -11.08
C LYS A 145 -0.03 -17.78 -10.42
N GLU A 146 0.33 -18.73 -9.58
CA GLU A 146 1.69 -18.80 -9.03
C GLU A 146 2.68 -19.15 -10.13
N LEU A 147 3.77 -18.39 -10.19
CA LEU A 147 4.88 -18.66 -11.11
C LEU A 147 5.97 -19.39 -10.35
N ARG A 148 6.34 -20.59 -10.84
CA ARG A 148 7.54 -21.29 -10.37
C ARG A 148 8.68 -20.98 -11.33
N ALA A 149 9.75 -20.39 -10.83
CA ALA A 149 10.98 -20.31 -11.61
C ALA A 149 11.54 -21.73 -11.79
N GLY A 150 11.50 -22.28 -13.01
CA GLY A 150 12.34 -23.43 -13.40
C GLY A 150 11.93 -24.84 -12.93
N GLN A 151 10.64 -25.16 -12.80
CA GLN A 151 10.18 -26.55 -12.74
C GLN A 151 9.31 -26.87 -13.96
N ASP A 152 9.92 -26.88 -15.14
CA ASP A 152 9.45 -27.57 -16.36
C ASP A 152 10.41 -27.27 -17.53
N ARG A 153 11.66 -27.71 -17.36
CA ARG A 153 12.56 -28.00 -18.49
C ARG A 153 12.91 -29.49 -18.42
N ARG A 154 11.96 -30.33 -18.82
CA ARG A 154 12.22 -31.69 -19.29
C ARG A 154 11.56 -31.87 -20.63
#